data_AF-A0A9Q3HKK5-F1
#
_entry.id   AF-A0A9Q3HKK5-F1
#
_cell.length_a   1.000
_cell.length_b   1.000
_cell.length_c   1.000
_cell.angle_alpha   90.00
_cell.angle_beta   90.00
_cell.angle_gamma   90.00
#
_symmetry.space_group_name_H-M   'P 1'
#
loop_
_entity.id
_entity.type
_entity.pdbx_description
1 polymer ?
#
loop_
_entity_poly.entity_id
_entity_poly.type
_entity_poly.pdbx_seq_one_letter_code
_entity_poly.pdbx_strand_id
1 'polypeptide(L)'
;MNIQFPLHQKFLRSRSSAITSKVPRKLKKMAESDTSVPHIPQREVSTLKGVQPGRKKVRRGIVYIKEFFILYIQPLLSKLGIHQWAPNLKEASDTLYNEACRISAIQSFCQVAIGGAYEHMNINLCHLNDIKLLHDTYNHYVHYCMAQHLNE
;
A
#
# COMPACT_ATOMS: atom_id res chain seq x y z
N MET A 1 44.63 25.44 -3.76
CA MET A 1 44.35 24.80 -2.46
C MET A 1 43.13 23.90 -2.65
N ASN A 2 43.37 22.59 -2.86
CA ASN A 2 42.34 21.59 -3.12
C ASN A 2 42.15 20.79 -1.83
N ILE A 3 40.99 20.92 -1.19
CA ILE A 3 40.63 20.10 -0.03
C ILE A 3 39.58 19.08 -0.50
N GLN A 4 40.10 17.93 -0.92
CA GLN A 4 39.36 16.70 -1.14
C GLN A 4 38.90 16.18 0.22
N PHE A 5 37.59 16.16 0.50
CA PHE A 5 37.01 15.40 1.61
C PHE A 5 36.52 14.05 1.07
N PRO A 6 37.25 12.93 1.29
CA PRO A 6 36.72 11.61 1.02
C PRO A 6 35.94 11.17 2.27
N LEU A 7 34.64 10.92 2.18
CA LEU A 7 33.90 9.98 3.06
C LEU A 7 32.37 9.92 2.83
N HIS A 8 31.83 10.36 1.68
CA HIS A 8 30.39 10.27 1.41
C HIS A 8 29.98 9.20 0.38
N GLN A 9 30.77 8.13 0.22
CA GLN A 9 30.38 6.97 -0.60
C GLN A 9 30.32 5.65 0.15
N LYS A 10 31.01 5.53 1.30
CA LYS A 10 30.98 4.29 2.10
C LYS A 10 29.78 4.24 3.06
N PHE A 11 29.22 5.38 3.46
CA PHE A 11 28.09 5.43 4.40
C PHE A 11 26.74 5.08 3.72
N LEU A 12 26.57 5.46 2.44
CA LEU A 12 25.36 5.11 1.68
C LEU A 12 25.37 3.66 1.17
N ARG A 13 26.56 3.07 0.92
CA ARG A 13 26.68 1.69 0.44
C ARG A 13 26.42 0.64 1.53
N SER A 14 26.63 1.00 2.80
CA SER A 14 26.40 0.12 3.96
C SER A 14 24.93 0.01 4.36
N ARG A 15 24.11 1.05 4.12
CA ARG A 15 22.66 0.99 4.36
C ARG A 15 21.88 0.32 3.22
N SER A 16 22.34 0.43 1.97
CA SER A 16 21.68 -0.27 0.84
C SER A 16 21.76 -1.79 0.95
N SER A 17 22.84 -2.39 1.48
CA SER A 17 22.91 -3.85 1.68
C SER A 17 22.12 -4.35 2.90
N ALA A 18 21.91 -3.48 3.90
CA ALA A 18 21.13 -3.78 5.09
C ALA A 18 19.61 -3.68 4.85
N ILE A 19 19.17 -2.85 3.91
CA ILE A 19 17.74 -2.73 3.55
C ILE A 19 17.30 -3.89 2.65
N THR A 20 18.20 -4.48 1.86
CA THR A 20 17.89 -5.67 1.03
C THR A 20 17.86 -7.00 1.80
N SER A 21 18.21 -7.03 3.10
CA SER A 21 18.34 -8.30 3.86
C SER A 21 17.36 -8.48 5.01
N LYS A 22 16.44 -7.54 5.25
CA LYS A 22 15.36 -7.70 6.25
C LYS A 22 14.01 -7.29 5.70
N VAL A 23 13.58 -7.97 4.65
CA VAL A 23 12.14 -8.28 4.53
C VAL A 23 11.79 -9.10 5.78
N PRO A 24 10.92 -8.63 6.69
CA PRO A 24 10.57 -9.39 7.89
C PRO A 24 10.13 -10.79 7.48
N ARG A 25 10.79 -11.83 8.02
CA ARG A 25 10.52 -13.25 7.71
C ARG A 25 9.05 -13.66 7.90
N LYS A 26 8.26 -12.86 8.64
CA LYS A 26 6.80 -13.03 8.78
C LYS A 26 6.04 -12.70 7.48
N LEU A 27 6.51 -11.78 6.65
CA LEU A 27 5.81 -11.36 5.42
C LEU A 27 6.07 -12.29 4.23
N LYS A 28 7.26 -12.89 4.13
CA LYS A 28 7.51 -13.96 3.13
C LYS A 28 6.61 -15.18 3.36
N LYS A 29 6.42 -15.57 4.62
CA LYS A 29 5.54 -16.70 4.98
C LYS A 29 4.07 -16.48 4.67
N MET A 30 3.58 -15.24 4.61
CA MET A 30 2.20 -14.91 4.22
C MET A 30 1.99 -14.87 2.70
N ALA A 31 3.05 -14.59 1.93
CA ALA A 31 3.00 -14.63 0.47
C ALA A 31 3.25 -16.04 -0.10
N GLU A 32 4.01 -16.87 0.62
CA GLU A 32 4.40 -18.24 0.23
C GLU A 32 3.40 -19.33 0.67
N SER A 33 2.38 -19.02 1.48
CA SER A 33 1.38 -20.01 1.92
C SER A 33 0.14 -20.14 1.01
N ASP A 34 -0.02 -19.26 0.02
CA ASP A 34 -1.27 -19.15 -0.73
C ASP A 34 -1.12 -19.65 -2.17
N THR A 35 -1.24 -20.97 -2.32
CA THR A 35 -1.75 -21.65 -3.53
C THR A 35 -3.25 -21.36 -3.74
N SER A 36 -3.73 -20.15 -3.40
CA SER A 36 -5.12 -19.77 -3.59
C SER A 36 -5.34 -19.33 -5.05
N VAL A 37 -6.21 -20.06 -5.75
CA VAL A 37 -6.68 -19.68 -7.08
C VAL A 37 -7.37 -18.31 -6.95
N PRO A 38 -7.03 -17.31 -7.79
CA PRO A 38 -7.68 -16.01 -7.73
C PRO A 38 -9.21 -16.17 -7.83
N HIS A 39 -9.95 -15.49 -6.95
CA HIS A 39 -11.41 -15.59 -6.93
C HIS A 39 -12.05 -14.99 -8.19
N ILE A 40 -11.41 -13.98 -8.78
CA ILE A 40 -11.80 -13.42 -10.08
C ILE A 40 -10.57 -13.30 -11.00
N PRO A 41 -10.73 -13.39 -12.33
CA PRO A 41 -9.65 -13.11 -13.27
C PRO A 41 -9.11 -11.68 -13.13
N GLN A 42 -7.78 -11.50 -13.14
CA GLN A 42 -7.15 -10.16 -13.01
C GLN A 42 -7.63 -9.15 -14.07
N ARG A 43 -7.97 -9.61 -15.27
CA ARG A 43 -8.49 -8.77 -16.37
C ARG A 43 -9.81 -8.06 -16.02
N GLU A 44 -10.55 -8.60 -15.05
CA GLU A 44 -11.83 -8.09 -14.56
C GLU A 44 -11.65 -7.09 -13.40
N VAL A 45 -10.42 -6.92 -12.89
CA VAL A 45 -10.09 -5.86 -11.94
C VAL A 45 -9.99 -4.53 -12.70
N SER A 46 -10.91 -3.62 -12.42
CA SER A 46 -10.95 -2.27 -12.97
C SER A 46 -10.01 -1.30 -12.23
N THR A 47 -9.74 -1.57 -10.96
CA THR A 47 -8.87 -0.74 -10.13
C THR A 47 -7.44 -0.71 -10.65
N LEU A 48 -6.87 0.49 -10.74
CA LEU A 48 -5.55 0.78 -11.30
C LEU A 48 -5.34 0.36 -12.77
N LYS A 49 -6.41 -0.02 -13.49
CA LYS A 49 -6.32 -0.38 -14.91
C LYS A 49 -5.92 0.84 -15.73
N GLY A 50 -4.86 0.69 -16.54
CA GLY A 50 -4.33 1.77 -17.37
C GLY A 50 -3.56 2.86 -16.61
N VAL A 51 -3.32 2.69 -15.30
CA VAL A 51 -2.50 3.64 -14.54
C VAL A 51 -1.05 3.54 -14.99
N GLN A 52 -0.51 4.65 -15.48
CA GLN A 52 0.91 4.73 -15.83
C GLN A 52 1.77 4.95 -14.57
N PRO A 53 2.92 4.27 -14.42
CA PRO A 53 3.87 4.54 -13.35
C PRO A 53 4.35 6.00 -13.31
N GLY A 54 4.84 6.46 -12.16
CA GLY A 54 5.43 7.78 -11.96
C GLY A 54 4.71 8.62 -10.90
N ARG A 55 4.98 9.93 -10.90
CA ARG A 55 4.37 10.88 -9.98
C ARG A 55 2.90 11.13 -10.36
N LYS A 56 1.98 10.83 -9.45
CA LYS A 56 0.56 11.13 -9.59
C LYS A 56 0.13 12.15 -8.55
N LYS A 57 -0.59 13.18 -8.99
CA LYS A 57 -1.27 14.10 -8.09
C LYS A 57 -2.48 13.39 -7.48
N VAL A 58 -2.53 13.33 -6.16
CA VAL A 58 -3.64 12.75 -5.40
C VAL A 58 -4.16 13.82 -4.46
N ARG A 59 -5.33 14.40 -4.80
CA ARG A 59 -5.97 15.50 -4.05
C ARG A 59 -4.99 16.67 -3.83
N ARG A 60 -4.45 16.82 -2.62
CA ARG A 60 -3.48 17.87 -2.24
C ARG A 60 -2.01 17.40 -2.22
N GLY A 61 -1.74 16.12 -2.48
CA GLY A 61 -0.41 15.52 -2.42
C GLY A 61 0.07 14.95 -3.75
N ILE A 62 1.33 14.51 -3.78
CA ILE A 62 1.93 13.76 -4.89
C ILE A 62 2.34 12.40 -4.36
N VAL A 63 1.92 11.33 -5.03
CA VAL A 63 2.34 9.96 -4.73
C VAL A 63 3.20 9.44 -5.87
N TYR A 64 4.32 8.80 -5.55
CA TYR A 64 5.14 8.13 -6.54
C TYR A 64 4.68 6.68 -6.70
N ILE A 65 3.98 6.40 -7.80
CA ILE A 65 3.49 5.06 -8.10
C ILE A 65 4.57 4.32 -8.89
N LYS A 66 5.27 3.39 -8.24
CA LYS A 66 6.14 2.44 -8.93
C LYS A 66 5.27 1.39 -9.64
N GLU A 67 5.71 0.92 -10.80
CA GLU A 67 5.03 -0.13 -11.57
C GLU A 67 4.79 -1.39 -10.73
N PHE A 68 5.76 -1.77 -9.90
CA PHE A 68 5.65 -2.86 -8.94
C PHE A 68 4.42 -2.76 -8.02
N PHE A 69 3.98 -1.55 -7.64
CA PHE A 69 2.79 -1.40 -6.81
C PHE A 69 1.51 -1.77 -7.56
N ILE A 70 1.42 -1.44 -8.84
CA ILE A 70 0.29 -1.81 -9.69
C ILE A 70 0.26 -3.33 -9.86
N LEU A 71 1.43 -3.92 -10.15
CA LEU A 71 1.63 -5.36 -10.27
C LEU A 71 1.38 -6.12 -8.97
N TYR A 72 1.44 -5.46 -7.81
CA TYR A 72 1.08 -6.07 -6.53
C TYR A 72 -0.42 -5.95 -6.22
N ILE A 73 -0.98 -4.75 -6.39
CA ILE A 73 -2.36 -4.44 -5.97
C ILE A 73 -3.39 -5.15 -6.85
N GLN A 74 -3.20 -5.20 -8.17
CA GLN A 74 -4.18 -5.84 -9.05
C GLN A 74 -4.36 -7.34 -8.77
N PRO A 75 -3.29 -8.15 -8.64
CA PRO A 75 -3.43 -9.54 -8.21
C PRO A 75 -4.04 -9.68 -6.82
N LEU A 76 -3.71 -8.80 -5.88
CA LEU A 76 -4.29 -8.82 -4.53
C LEU A 76 -5.82 -8.65 -4.58
N LEU A 77 -6.32 -7.68 -5.33
CA LEU A 77 -7.75 -7.46 -5.49
C LEU A 77 -8.44 -8.65 -6.20
N SER A 78 -7.77 -9.23 -7.19
CA SER A 78 -8.25 -10.42 -7.90
C SER A 78 -8.34 -11.65 -6.98
N LYS A 79 -7.39 -11.82 -6.06
CA LYS A 79 -7.45 -12.86 -5.02
C LYS A 79 -8.59 -12.64 -4.04
N LEU A 80 -8.86 -11.39 -3.68
CA LEU A 80 -9.95 -11.01 -2.76
C LEU A 80 -11.33 -10.96 -3.42
N GLY A 81 -11.44 -11.21 -4.73
CA GLY A 81 -12.72 -11.13 -5.46
C GLY A 81 -13.22 -9.69 -5.66
N ILE A 82 -12.34 -8.69 -5.56
CA ILE A 82 -12.69 -7.27 -5.66
C ILE A 82 -12.48 -6.79 -7.10
N HIS A 83 -13.56 -6.60 -7.85
CA HIS A 83 -13.53 -6.04 -9.21
C HIS A 83 -13.17 -4.55 -9.23
N GLN A 84 -13.82 -3.79 -8.34
CA GLN A 84 -13.59 -2.38 -8.15
C GLN A 84 -13.45 -2.13 -6.66
N TRP A 85 -12.34 -1.51 -6.30
CA TRP A 85 -12.07 -1.14 -4.93
C TRP A 85 -12.80 0.16 -4.60
N ALA A 86 -14.02 0.02 -4.11
CA ALA A 86 -14.95 1.10 -3.81
C ALA A 86 -15.82 0.74 -2.59
N PRO A 87 -15.37 1.04 -1.36
CA PRO A 87 -16.12 0.72 -0.14
C PRO A 87 -17.56 1.26 -0.20
N ASN A 88 -18.54 0.47 0.25
CA ASN A 88 -19.93 0.88 0.33
C ASN A 88 -20.17 1.68 1.61
N LEU A 89 -20.29 3.01 1.47
CA LEU A 89 -20.48 3.92 2.61
C LEU A 89 -21.91 3.95 3.16
N LYS A 90 -22.88 3.33 2.48
CA LYS A 90 -24.26 3.20 2.98
C LYS A 90 -24.43 2.01 3.92
N GLU A 91 -23.50 1.06 3.85
CA GLU A 91 -23.47 -0.13 4.69
C GLU A 91 -22.54 0.08 5.89
N ALA A 92 -22.73 -0.75 6.91
CA ALA A 92 -21.84 -0.78 8.06
C ALA A 92 -20.41 -1.19 7.66
N SER A 93 -19.42 -0.73 8.41
CA SER A 93 -17.99 -0.97 8.12
C SER A 93 -17.55 -2.44 8.28
N ASP A 94 -18.40 -3.28 8.88
CA ASP A 94 -18.19 -4.68 9.18
C ASP A 94 -18.90 -5.63 8.21
N THR A 95 -19.55 -5.11 7.15
CA THR A 95 -20.06 -5.97 6.07
C THR A 95 -18.90 -6.64 5.32
N LEU A 96 -19.12 -7.86 4.82
CA LEU A 96 -18.08 -8.66 4.18
C LEU A 96 -17.33 -7.91 3.06
N TYR A 97 -18.05 -7.15 2.24
CA TYR A 97 -17.46 -6.38 1.15
C TYR A 97 -16.61 -5.20 1.67
N ASN A 98 -17.10 -4.48 2.68
CA ASN A 98 -16.36 -3.39 3.31
C ASN A 98 -15.12 -3.88 4.06
N GLU A 99 -15.23 -5.03 4.71
CA GLU A 99 -14.10 -5.77 5.30
C GLU A 99 -13.04 -6.10 4.27
N ALA A 100 -13.42 -6.70 3.13
CA ALA A 100 -12.50 -7.03 2.05
C ALA A 100 -11.82 -5.77 1.48
N CYS A 101 -12.57 -4.68 1.32
CA CYS A 101 -12.02 -3.39 0.91
C CYS A 101 -11.03 -2.82 1.93
N ARG A 102 -11.27 -2.98 3.23
CA ARG A 102 -10.34 -2.54 4.28
C ARG A 102 -9.09 -3.40 4.33
N ILE A 103 -9.23 -4.72 4.25
CA ILE A 103 -8.10 -5.65 4.26
C ILE A 103 -7.18 -5.36 3.07
N SER A 104 -7.74 -5.24 1.86
CA SER A 104 -6.97 -4.86 0.66
C SER A 104 -6.30 -3.50 0.81
N ALA A 105 -6.95 -2.53 1.45
CA ALA A 105 -6.37 -1.22 1.74
C ALA A 105 -5.13 -1.29 2.61
N ILE A 106 -5.27 -1.94 3.76
CA ILE A 106 -4.22 -2.04 4.76
C ILE A 106 -3.04 -2.82 4.18
N GLN A 107 -3.30 -3.96 3.52
CA GLN A 107 -2.25 -4.76 2.89
C GLN A 107 -1.52 -3.99 1.79
N SER A 108 -2.25 -3.32 0.90
CA SER A 108 -1.66 -2.50 -0.16
C SER A 108 -0.85 -1.35 0.41
N PHE A 109 -1.39 -0.62 1.38
CA PHE A 109 -0.73 0.50 2.03
C PHE A 109 0.60 0.07 2.66
N CYS A 110 0.59 -1.01 3.45
CA CYS A 110 1.80 -1.52 4.10
C CYS A 110 2.87 -1.91 3.08
N GLN A 111 2.50 -2.60 2.00
CA GLN A 111 3.46 -3.03 0.98
C GLN A 111 4.03 -1.86 0.19
N VAL A 112 3.18 -0.90 -0.17
CA VAL A 112 3.59 0.33 -0.87
C VAL A 112 4.48 1.21 0.02
N ALA A 113 4.16 1.30 1.31
CA ALA A 113 4.95 2.01 2.31
C ALA A 113 6.33 1.37 2.54
N ILE A 114 6.38 0.04 2.70
CA ILE A 114 7.64 -0.72 2.80
C ILE A 114 8.47 -0.56 1.51
N GLY A 115 7.82 -0.50 0.35
CA GLY A 115 8.44 -0.25 -0.95
C GLY A 115 8.92 1.19 -1.17
N GLY A 116 8.82 2.05 -0.16
CA GLY A 116 9.36 3.41 -0.13
C GLY A 116 8.53 4.45 -0.89
N ALA A 117 7.25 4.19 -1.18
CA ALA A 117 6.42 5.16 -1.91
C ALA A 117 6.27 6.51 -1.19
N TYR A 118 6.34 6.47 0.14
CA TYR A 118 6.13 7.62 1.02
C TYR A 118 7.42 8.07 1.72
N GLU A 119 8.61 7.70 1.24
CA GLU A 119 9.89 8.15 1.82
C GLU A 119 9.97 9.68 1.91
N HIS A 120 9.46 10.38 0.88
CA HIS A 120 9.38 11.83 0.83
C HIS A 120 8.46 12.46 1.90
N MET A 121 7.60 11.67 2.55
CA MET A 121 6.73 12.10 3.64
C MET A 121 7.29 11.75 5.03
N ASN A 122 8.49 11.14 5.10
CA ASN A 122 9.13 10.73 6.35
C ASN A 122 8.21 9.88 7.25
N ILE A 123 7.49 8.91 6.65
CA ILE A 123 6.56 8.05 7.40
C ILE A 123 7.29 7.20 8.44
N ASN A 124 6.71 7.09 9.64
CA ASN A 124 7.22 6.18 10.66
C ASN A 124 6.71 4.75 10.41
N LEU A 125 7.57 3.93 9.83
CA LEU A 125 7.28 2.54 9.49
C LEU A 125 7.00 1.64 10.70
N CYS A 126 7.33 2.06 11.94
CA CYS A 126 7.05 1.28 13.15
C CYS A 126 5.55 1.05 13.36
N HIS A 127 4.69 1.96 12.89
CA HIS A 127 3.24 1.85 13.02
C HIS A 127 2.60 0.88 12.02
N LEU A 128 3.34 0.37 11.02
CA LEU A 128 2.77 -0.58 10.04
C LEU A 128 2.42 -1.94 10.66
N ASN A 129 2.96 -2.27 11.84
CA ASN A 129 2.61 -3.48 12.58
C ASN A 129 1.44 -3.27 13.57
N ASP A 130 1.01 -2.03 13.77
CA ASP A 130 -0.13 -1.71 14.63
C ASP A 130 -1.42 -1.83 13.82
N ILE A 131 -1.88 -3.08 13.66
CA ILE A 131 -3.07 -3.39 12.86
C ILE A 131 -4.32 -2.70 13.40
N LYS A 132 -4.43 -2.54 14.72
CA LYS A 132 -5.56 -1.85 15.33
C LYS A 132 -5.57 -0.38 14.92
N LEU A 133 -4.44 0.31 15.01
CA LEU A 133 -4.31 1.69 14.55
C LEU A 133 -4.64 1.84 13.06
N LEU A 134 -4.13 0.94 12.21
CA LEU A 134 -4.41 0.99 10.77
C LEU A 134 -5.89 0.77 10.45
N HIS A 135 -6.53 -0.16 11.16
CA HIS A 135 -7.95 -0.46 11.05
C HIS A 135 -8.81 0.72 11.49
N ASP A 136 -8.57 1.26 12.69
CA ASP A 136 -9.30 2.41 13.24
C ASP A 136 -9.12 3.64 12.33
N THR A 137 -7.90 3.89 11.85
CA THR A 137 -7.59 5.00 10.94
C THR A 137 -8.33 4.85 9.60
N TYR A 138 -8.35 3.64 9.04
CA TYR A 138 -9.08 3.38 7.79
C TYR A 138 -10.57 3.61 7.97
N ASN A 139 -11.18 3.03 9.01
CA ASN A 139 -12.62 3.17 9.25
C ASN A 139 -13.01 4.62 9.49
N HIS A 140 -12.22 5.35 10.28
CA HIS A 140 -12.43 6.79 10.48
C HIS A 140 -12.34 7.56 9.16
N TYR A 141 -11.31 7.31 8.34
CA TYR A 141 -11.18 8.03 7.08
C TYR A 141 -12.31 7.69 6.09
N VAL A 142 -12.63 6.41 5.91
CA VAL A 142 -13.57 5.95 4.87
C VAL A 142 -15.02 6.09 5.31
N HIS A 143 -15.39 5.63 6.50
CA HIS A 143 -16.80 5.60 6.91
C HIS A 143 -17.24 6.86 7.67
N TYR A 144 -16.30 7.66 8.20
CA TYR A 144 -16.63 8.93 8.83
C TYR A 144 -16.28 10.13 7.93
N CYS A 145 -15.01 10.35 7.58
CA CYS A 145 -14.62 11.54 6.81
C CYS A 145 -15.17 11.54 5.37
N MET A 146 -15.05 10.42 4.64
CA MET A 146 -15.51 10.37 3.24
C MET A 146 -17.04 10.35 3.14
N ALA A 147 -17.74 9.73 4.10
CA ALA A 147 -19.20 9.77 4.15
C ALA A 147 -19.73 11.20 4.33
N GLN A 148 -19.05 12.03 5.14
CA GLN A 148 -19.40 13.46 5.28
C GLN A 148 -19.24 14.23 3.97
N HIS A 149 -18.18 13.98 3.21
CA HIS A 149 -17.91 14.68 1.94
C HIS A 149 -18.84 14.32 0.78
N LEU A 150 -19.64 13.24 0.89
CA LEU A 150 -20.62 12.86 -0.12
C LEU A 150 -22.01 13.47 0.11
N ASN A 151 -22.23 14.06 1.29
CA ASN A 151 -23.50 14.68 1.68
C ASN A 151 -23.45 16.22 1.58
N GLU A 152 -22.35 16.78 1.06
CA GLU A 152 -22.16 18.19 0.70
C GLU A 152 -22.28 18.37 -0.81
#